data_AF-A8PXU0-F1
#
_entry.id   AF-A8PXU0-F1
#
_cell.length_a   1.000
_cell.length_b   1.000
_cell.length_c   1.000
_cell.angle_alpha   90.00
_cell.angle_beta   90.00
_cell.angle_gamma   90.00
#
_symmetry.space_group_name_H-M   'P 1'
#
loop_
_entity.id
_entity.type
_entity.pdbx_description
1 polymer ?
#
loop_
_entity_poly.entity_id
_entity_poly.type
_entity_poly.pdbx_seq_one_letter_code
_entity_poly.pdbx_strand_id
1 'polypeptide(L)'
;MSFQNISKSAVRIGKNYIKGYTDTQIKVREATSNDPWGPSGTQMNELSQLSHNATDFIEMMEILDKRLNDKGKNWRHVFKALSVLDYLLQEGSENVWNYFHDNIYIVKTLKEFQYVDDANIDQGINVRQKAKEITAILMDETRARNRRRMRMENETRNRDPHDFSDEAGRRRRQQQRDRMTAEDRELEQAIAESRRMAEEEEARRRRAAQDDSDLQRALEESREEERKRKESETLIDLDKDETPSTLQPQYTSFIPFQPTGFNPFFQAQMQQQEMMQQQYMQQQEYQRQLALQQAAQQYQYLMAQQQQQAMMPQPTSFGSNNPWLSQSSMAASSVPTPSAPPSTNASSQPTDTPDQSRWT
;
A
#
# COMPACT_ATOMS: atom_id res chain seq x y z
N MET A 1 -11.71 -12.00 -13.09
CA MET A 1 -11.14 -12.24 -11.74
C MET A 1 -12.28 -12.17 -10.74
N SER A 2 -12.55 -13.22 -9.95
CA SER A 2 -13.75 -13.28 -9.09
C SER A 2 -13.63 -12.42 -7.83
N PHE A 3 -14.74 -11.81 -7.41
CA PHE A 3 -14.84 -10.92 -6.23
C PHE A 3 -14.40 -11.58 -4.91
N GLN A 4 -14.50 -12.91 -4.78
CA GLN A 4 -14.02 -13.65 -3.60
C GLN A 4 -12.49 -13.68 -3.46
N ASN A 5 -11.75 -13.52 -4.55
CA ASN A 5 -10.29 -13.48 -4.52
C ASN A 5 -9.78 -12.10 -4.10
N ILE A 6 -10.50 -11.05 -4.48
CA ILE A 6 -10.16 -9.65 -4.16
C ILE A 6 -10.26 -9.41 -2.65
N SER A 7 -11.30 -9.93 -1.98
CA SER A 7 -11.45 -9.79 -0.52
C SER A 7 -10.36 -10.52 0.27
N LYS A 8 -9.97 -11.73 -0.15
CA LYS A 8 -8.85 -12.47 0.48
C LYS A 8 -7.50 -11.81 0.23
N SER A 9 -7.30 -11.21 -0.94
CA SER A 9 -6.09 -10.45 -1.26
C SER A 9 -5.99 -9.17 -0.42
N ALA A 10 -7.08 -8.41 -0.29
CA ALA A 10 -7.13 -7.21 0.54
C ALA A 10 -6.85 -7.50 2.03
N VAL A 11 -7.42 -8.58 2.59
CA VAL A 11 -7.13 -9.02 3.97
C VAL A 11 -5.66 -9.41 4.14
N ARG A 12 -5.03 -9.97 3.10
CA ARG A 12 -3.61 -10.30 3.10
C ARG A 12 -2.76 -9.03 3.11
N ILE A 13 -3.06 -8.07 2.24
CA ILE A 13 -2.39 -6.76 2.19
C ILE A 13 -2.45 -6.07 3.56
N GLY A 14 -3.62 -6.02 4.20
CA GLY A 14 -3.77 -5.44 5.54
C GLY A 14 -2.95 -6.17 6.61
N LYS A 15 -2.94 -7.52 6.59
CA LYS A 15 -2.08 -8.31 7.49
C LYS A 15 -0.59 -8.10 7.24
N ASN A 16 -0.21 -7.73 6.01
CA ASN A 16 1.19 -7.49 5.68
C ASN A 16 1.67 -6.18 6.27
N TYR A 17 0.88 -5.12 6.11
CA TYR A 17 1.16 -3.81 6.66
C TYR A 17 1.25 -3.82 8.19
N ILE A 18 0.29 -4.47 8.86
CA ILE A 18 0.25 -4.53 10.34
C ILE A 18 1.43 -5.32 10.92
N LYS A 19 1.93 -6.33 10.22
CA LYS A 19 3.04 -7.16 10.69
C LYS A 19 4.43 -6.64 10.30
N GLY A 20 4.50 -5.59 9.47
CA GLY A 20 5.78 -5.04 9.01
C GLY A 20 6.59 -6.02 8.16
N TYR A 21 5.94 -6.86 7.35
CA TYR A 21 6.70 -7.74 6.44
C TYR A 21 7.40 -6.90 5.37
N THR A 22 8.63 -7.28 5.05
CA THR A 22 9.39 -6.69 3.95
C THR A 22 8.77 -7.05 2.60
N ASP A 23 9.14 -6.32 1.55
CA ASP A 23 8.68 -6.58 0.17
C ASP A 23 9.00 -8.02 -0.26
N THR A 24 10.21 -8.49 0.04
CA THR A 24 10.66 -9.87 -0.22
C THR A 24 9.80 -10.90 0.50
N GLN A 25 9.52 -10.70 1.79
CA GLN A 25 8.64 -11.60 2.55
C GLN A 25 7.21 -11.61 1.98
N ILE A 26 6.70 -10.46 1.52
CA ILE A 26 5.38 -10.35 0.91
C ILE A 26 5.32 -11.18 -0.38
N LYS A 27 6.31 -11.03 -1.26
CA LYS A 27 6.39 -11.76 -2.55
C LYS A 27 6.43 -13.27 -2.35
N VAL A 28 7.25 -13.76 -1.42
CA VAL A 28 7.31 -15.21 -1.12
C VAL A 28 5.98 -15.69 -0.53
N ARG A 29 5.35 -14.92 0.37
CA ARG A 29 4.06 -15.29 0.97
C ARG A 29 2.93 -15.31 -0.03
N GLU A 30 2.98 -14.48 -1.06
CA GLU A 30 2.03 -14.47 -2.17
C GLU A 30 2.24 -15.68 -3.09
N ALA A 31 3.48 -15.93 -3.51
CA ALA A 31 3.83 -17.10 -4.33
C ALA A 31 3.47 -18.43 -3.64
N THR A 32 3.52 -18.48 -2.30
CA THR A 32 3.20 -19.65 -1.47
C THR A 32 1.83 -19.56 -0.77
N SER A 33 0.90 -18.78 -1.30
CA SER A 33 -0.44 -18.64 -0.73
C SER A 33 -1.27 -19.94 -0.80
N ASN A 34 -2.30 -20.08 0.04
CA ASN A 34 -3.23 -21.24 0.01
C ASN A 34 -4.26 -21.20 -1.15
N ASP A 35 -4.05 -20.32 -2.13
CA ASP A 35 -4.96 -20.18 -3.26
C ASP A 35 -4.86 -21.42 -4.18
N PRO A 36 -5.94 -21.80 -4.91
CA PRO A 36 -5.98 -23.04 -5.70
C PRO A 36 -5.06 -23.05 -6.93
N TRP A 37 -4.46 -21.92 -7.29
CA TRP A 37 -3.51 -21.81 -8.39
C TRP A 37 -2.06 -21.76 -7.88
N GLY A 38 -1.15 -22.28 -8.71
CA GLY A 38 0.29 -22.22 -8.46
C GLY A 38 0.87 -20.79 -8.60
N PRO A 39 2.13 -20.58 -8.18
CA PRO A 39 2.84 -19.33 -8.42
C PRO A 39 2.97 -19.06 -9.93
N SER A 40 2.90 -17.79 -10.33
CA SER A 40 3.10 -17.42 -11.73
C SER A 40 4.58 -17.48 -12.12
N GLY A 41 4.86 -17.63 -13.42
CA GLY A 41 6.24 -17.60 -13.93
C GLY A 41 6.96 -16.29 -13.59
N THR A 42 6.24 -15.16 -13.64
CA THR A 42 6.76 -13.85 -13.24
C THR A 42 7.15 -13.82 -11.77
N GLN A 43 6.30 -14.34 -10.87
CA GLN A 43 6.62 -14.42 -9.43
C GLN A 43 7.85 -15.29 -9.18
N MET A 44 7.96 -16.45 -9.85
CA MET A 44 9.12 -17.33 -9.69
C MET A 44 10.42 -16.69 -10.19
N ASN A 45 10.38 -16.02 -11.33
CA ASN A 45 11.55 -15.30 -11.87
C ASN A 45 11.99 -14.15 -10.95
N GLU A 46 11.04 -13.38 -10.41
CA GLU A 46 11.35 -12.31 -9.46
C GLU A 46 11.99 -12.84 -8.17
N LEU A 47 11.45 -13.93 -7.60
CA LEU A 47 12.04 -14.60 -6.45
C LEU A 47 13.45 -15.15 -6.75
N SER A 48 13.67 -15.67 -7.96
CA SER A 48 14.99 -16.11 -8.39
C SER A 48 16.01 -14.98 -8.35
N GLN A 49 15.65 -13.81 -8.89
CA GLN A 49 16.51 -12.63 -8.87
C GLN A 49 16.81 -12.16 -7.44
N LEU A 50 15.79 -12.08 -6.58
CA LEU A 50 15.94 -11.72 -5.17
C LEU A 50 16.86 -12.69 -4.42
N SER A 51 16.86 -13.97 -4.76
CA SER A 51 17.69 -14.97 -4.10
C SER A 51 19.21 -14.72 -4.21
N HIS A 52 19.66 -13.88 -5.15
CA HIS A 52 21.06 -13.48 -5.29
C HIS A 52 21.52 -12.43 -4.28
N ASN A 53 20.59 -11.70 -3.66
CA ASN A 53 20.90 -10.79 -2.56
C ASN A 53 20.90 -11.56 -1.23
N ALA A 54 21.95 -11.39 -0.42
CA ALA A 54 22.11 -12.11 0.84
C ALA A 54 21.00 -11.80 1.86
N THR A 55 20.55 -10.55 1.97
CA THR A 55 19.50 -10.15 2.92
C THR A 55 18.16 -10.74 2.49
N ASP A 56 17.79 -10.56 1.22
CA ASP A 56 16.56 -11.10 0.66
C ASP A 56 16.52 -12.62 0.74
N PHE A 57 17.65 -13.29 0.46
CA PHE A 57 17.79 -14.73 0.61
C PHE A 57 17.41 -15.22 2.01
N ILE A 58 17.93 -14.57 3.07
CA ILE A 58 17.62 -14.96 4.46
C ILE A 58 16.12 -14.85 4.73
N GLU A 59 15.51 -13.74 4.32
CA GLU A 59 14.08 -13.49 4.49
C GLU A 59 13.22 -14.47 3.69
N MET A 60 13.65 -14.80 2.46
CA MET A 60 12.97 -15.79 1.62
C MET A 60 13.00 -17.18 2.25
N MET A 61 14.17 -17.61 2.73
CA MET A 61 14.34 -18.92 3.35
C MET A 61 13.50 -19.03 4.64
N GLU A 62 13.41 -17.97 5.43
CA GLU A 62 12.58 -17.95 6.65
C GLU A 62 11.10 -18.23 6.34
N ILE A 63 10.56 -17.63 5.27
CA ILE A 63 9.17 -17.89 4.86
C ILE A 63 9.03 -19.28 4.25
N LEU A 64 9.96 -19.71 3.39
CA LEU A 64 9.90 -21.03 2.75
C LEU A 64 9.96 -22.15 3.78
N ASP A 65 10.84 -22.05 4.80
CA ASP A 65 10.97 -23.04 5.86
C ASP A 65 9.66 -23.19 6.66
N LYS A 66 9.05 -22.05 7.05
CA LYS A 66 7.72 -22.03 7.70
C LYS A 66 6.65 -22.71 6.84
N ARG A 67 6.66 -22.51 5.53
CA ARG A 67 5.70 -23.09 4.58
C ARG A 67 5.93 -24.57 4.30
N LEU A 68 7.17 -25.02 4.29
CA LEU A 68 7.52 -26.43 4.13
C LEU A 68 7.16 -27.25 5.37
N ASN A 69 7.14 -26.63 6.55
CA ASN A 69 6.74 -27.27 7.81
C ASN A 69 5.22 -27.22 8.10
N ASP A 70 4.41 -26.68 7.18
CA ASP A 70 2.93 -26.73 7.28
C ASP A 70 2.41 -28.18 7.15
N LYS A 71 1.21 -28.45 7.68
CA LYS A 71 0.63 -29.80 7.75
C LYS A 71 -0.84 -29.85 7.35
N GLY A 72 -1.30 -31.04 6.95
CA GLY A 72 -2.71 -31.36 6.71
C GLY A 72 -3.38 -30.42 5.70
N LYS A 73 -4.46 -29.73 6.14
CA LYS A 73 -5.27 -28.83 5.28
C LYS A 73 -4.50 -27.70 4.60
N ASN A 74 -3.30 -27.37 5.07
CA ASN A 74 -2.42 -26.37 4.46
C ASN A 74 -1.47 -26.96 3.39
N TRP A 75 -1.77 -28.15 2.86
CA TRP A 75 -0.93 -28.84 1.87
C TRP A 75 -0.52 -27.96 0.66
N ARG A 76 -1.34 -26.98 0.26
CA ARG A 76 -0.99 -26.06 -0.84
C ARG A 76 0.17 -25.14 -0.51
N HIS A 77 0.31 -24.72 0.76
CA HIS A 77 1.48 -23.98 1.20
C HIS A 77 2.75 -24.80 0.95
N VAL A 78 2.72 -26.08 1.37
CA VAL A 78 3.83 -27.02 1.21
C VAL A 78 4.12 -27.27 -0.27
N PHE A 79 3.09 -27.61 -1.06
CA PHE A 79 3.24 -27.90 -2.49
C PHE A 79 3.77 -26.69 -3.29
N LYS A 80 3.26 -25.49 -3.01
CA LYS A 80 3.70 -24.26 -3.68
C LYS A 80 5.09 -23.85 -3.22
N ALA A 81 5.45 -24.03 -1.95
CA ALA A 81 6.81 -23.82 -1.47
C ALA A 81 7.80 -24.77 -2.15
N LEU A 82 7.45 -26.06 -2.30
CA LEU A 82 8.25 -27.01 -3.09
C LEU A 82 8.37 -26.60 -4.56
N SER A 83 7.31 -26.03 -5.14
CA SER A 83 7.35 -25.55 -6.53
C SER A 83 8.26 -24.34 -6.71
N VAL A 84 8.25 -23.40 -5.75
CA VAL A 84 9.21 -22.28 -5.72
C VAL A 84 10.63 -22.82 -5.53
N LEU A 85 10.84 -23.75 -4.59
CA LEU A 85 12.15 -24.36 -4.33
C LEU A 85 12.72 -25.04 -5.59
N ASP A 86 11.93 -25.86 -6.28
CA ASP A 86 12.35 -26.53 -7.52
C ASP A 86 12.85 -25.52 -8.56
N TYR A 87 12.11 -24.42 -8.76
CA TYR A 87 12.53 -23.36 -9.65
C TYR A 87 13.83 -22.67 -9.19
N LEU A 88 13.94 -22.34 -7.90
CA LEU A 88 15.14 -21.69 -7.34
C LEU A 88 16.37 -22.60 -7.41
N LEU A 89 16.23 -23.92 -7.30
CA LEU A 89 17.35 -24.86 -7.46
C LEU A 89 17.87 -24.92 -8.91
N GLN A 90 17.04 -24.52 -9.88
CA GLN A 90 17.40 -24.51 -11.29
C GLN A 90 17.94 -23.14 -11.71
N GLU A 91 17.26 -22.05 -11.32
CA GLU A 91 17.53 -20.70 -11.81
C GLU A 91 18.05 -19.70 -10.77
N GLY A 92 17.86 -19.97 -9.49
CA GLY A 92 18.22 -19.06 -8.39
C GLY A 92 19.69 -19.10 -8.00
N SER A 93 19.99 -18.50 -6.85
CA SER A 93 21.34 -18.42 -6.32
C SER A 93 21.85 -19.76 -5.79
N GLU A 94 23.17 -19.94 -5.83
CA GLU A 94 23.82 -21.14 -5.31
C GLU A 94 23.59 -21.35 -3.81
N ASN A 95 23.33 -20.26 -3.08
CA ASN A 95 23.03 -20.29 -1.65
C ASN A 95 21.76 -21.11 -1.35
N VAL A 96 20.78 -21.11 -2.26
CA VAL A 96 19.58 -21.94 -2.13
C VAL A 96 19.95 -23.43 -2.15
N TRP A 97 20.80 -23.83 -3.09
CA TRP A 97 21.25 -25.22 -3.16
C TRP A 97 22.04 -25.61 -1.91
N ASN A 98 22.98 -24.77 -1.47
CA ASN A 98 23.80 -25.06 -0.28
C ASN A 98 22.92 -25.22 0.96
N TYR A 99 21.97 -24.31 1.17
CA TYR A 99 21.04 -24.38 2.30
C TYR A 99 20.22 -25.67 2.33
N PHE A 100 19.61 -26.05 1.20
CA PHE A 100 18.76 -27.25 1.15
C PHE A 100 19.55 -28.56 1.03
N HIS A 101 20.79 -28.52 0.55
CA HIS A 101 21.69 -29.66 0.60
C HIS A 101 22.06 -29.99 2.06
N ASP A 102 22.49 -28.99 2.82
CA ASP A 102 22.86 -29.16 4.23
C ASP A 102 21.64 -29.52 5.09
N ASN A 103 20.47 -29.00 4.72
CA ASN A 103 19.20 -29.24 5.40
C ASN A 103 18.26 -30.16 4.61
N ILE A 104 18.79 -31.18 3.93
CA ILE A 104 18.02 -32.07 3.05
C ILE A 104 16.85 -32.77 3.76
N TYR A 105 16.91 -32.92 5.09
CA TYR A 105 15.84 -33.50 5.90
C TYR A 105 14.52 -32.72 5.79
N ILE A 106 14.56 -31.40 5.60
CA ILE A 106 13.38 -30.55 5.44
C ILE A 106 12.55 -31.05 4.25
N VAL A 107 13.20 -31.37 3.12
CA VAL A 107 12.53 -31.87 1.92
C VAL A 107 12.27 -33.38 2.01
N LYS A 108 13.23 -34.14 2.55
CA LYS A 108 13.15 -35.61 2.61
C LYS A 108 11.95 -36.11 3.42
N THR A 109 11.61 -35.42 4.51
CA THR A 109 10.43 -35.76 5.35
C THR A 109 9.10 -35.58 4.59
N LEU A 110 9.03 -34.66 3.62
CA LEU A 110 7.83 -34.41 2.82
C LEU A 110 7.51 -35.53 1.82
N LYS A 111 8.44 -36.48 1.60
CA LYS A 111 8.19 -37.70 0.81
C LYS A 111 7.12 -38.60 1.42
N GLU A 112 6.83 -38.43 2.71
CA GLU A 112 5.80 -39.17 3.45
C GLU A 112 4.61 -38.28 3.83
N PHE A 113 4.50 -37.08 3.25
CA PHE A 113 3.40 -36.16 3.53
C PHE A 113 2.03 -36.79 3.21
N GLN A 114 1.10 -36.78 4.17
CA GLN A 114 -0.23 -37.32 4.02
C GLN A 114 -1.30 -36.26 4.26
N TYR A 115 -2.23 -36.15 3.32
CA TYR A 115 -3.46 -35.39 3.51
C TYR A 115 -4.52 -35.90 2.53
N VAL A 116 -5.59 -36.46 3.08
CA VAL A 116 -6.81 -36.80 2.36
C VAL A 116 -7.84 -35.73 2.71
N ASP A 117 -8.44 -35.12 1.69
CA ASP A 117 -9.44 -34.06 1.89
C ASP A 117 -10.84 -34.62 2.20
N ASP A 118 -11.80 -33.72 2.43
CA ASP A 118 -13.18 -34.08 2.77
C ASP A 118 -13.91 -34.83 1.63
N ALA A 119 -13.40 -34.74 0.40
CA ALA A 119 -13.89 -35.48 -0.76
C ALA A 119 -13.21 -36.86 -0.91
N ASN A 120 -12.43 -37.27 0.11
CA ASN A 120 -11.65 -38.50 0.13
C ASN A 120 -10.58 -38.57 -0.98
N ILE A 121 -10.06 -37.41 -1.41
CA ILE A 121 -9.00 -37.31 -2.41
C ILE A 121 -7.66 -37.11 -1.69
N ASP A 122 -6.67 -37.92 -2.02
CA ASP A 122 -5.30 -37.77 -1.52
C ASP A 122 -4.59 -36.60 -2.21
N GLN A 123 -4.70 -35.41 -1.60
CA GLN A 123 -3.98 -34.22 -2.03
C GLN A 123 -2.48 -34.28 -1.69
N GLY A 124 -2.09 -35.15 -0.75
CA GLY A 124 -0.71 -35.34 -0.34
C GLY A 124 0.16 -36.00 -1.41
N ILE A 125 -0.42 -36.75 -2.36
CA ILE A 125 0.33 -37.45 -3.41
C ILE A 125 1.22 -36.51 -4.24
N ASN A 126 0.71 -35.32 -4.57
CA ASN A 126 1.43 -34.32 -5.35
C ASN A 126 2.63 -33.74 -4.58
N VAL A 127 2.48 -33.54 -3.27
CA VAL A 127 3.57 -33.10 -2.37
C VAL A 127 4.65 -34.18 -2.32
N ARG A 128 4.27 -35.44 -2.11
CA ARG A 128 5.22 -36.57 -2.04
C ARG A 128 6.00 -36.75 -3.34
N GLN A 129 5.33 -36.65 -4.49
CA GLN A 129 5.96 -36.80 -5.80
C GLN A 129 7.00 -35.69 -6.04
N LYS A 130 6.61 -34.42 -5.83
CA LYS A 130 7.51 -33.29 -5.99
C LYS A 130 8.68 -33.31 -4.99
N ALA A 131 8.44 -33.73 -3.74
CA ALA A 131 9.51 -33.90 -2.75
C ALA A 131 10.53 -34.97 -3.16
N LYS A 132 10.08 -36.08 -3.78
CA LYS A 132 10.99 -37.12 -4.33
C LYS A 132 11.88 -36.56 -5.43
N GLU A 133 11.31 -35.80 -6.35
CA GLU A 133 12.04 -35.16 -7.46
C GLU A 133 13.10 -34.19 -6.95
N ILE A 134 12.72 -33.28 -6.04
CA ILE A 134 13.65 -32.31 -5.45
C ILE A 134 14.74 -33.00 -4.64
N THR A 135 14.40 -34.02 -3.86
CA THR A 135 15.39 -34.82 -3.11
C THR A 135 16.42 -35.45 -4.07
N ALA A 136 15.96 -35.98 -5.21
CA ALA A 136 16.87 -36.54 -6.21
C ALA A 136 17.80 -35.47 -6.83
N ILE A 137 17.30 -34.25 -7.06
CA ILE A 137 18.11 -33.12 -7.53
C ILE A 137 19.19 -32.73 -6.50
N LEU A 138 18.83 -32.70 -5.21
CA LEU A 138 19.75 -32.34 -4.13
C LEU A 138 20.83 -33.41 -3.89
N MET A 139 20.53 -34.68 -4.11
CA MET A 139 21.49 -35.78 -3.97
C MET A 139 22.50 -35.89 -5.13
N ASP A 140 22.20 -35.32 -6.31
CA ASP A 140 23.09 -35.34 -7.46
C ASP A 140 24.11 -34.18 -7.43
N GLU A 141 25.10 -34.32 -6.57
CA GLU A 141 26.18 -33.33 -6.36
C GLU A 141 27.01 -33.10 -7.64
N THR A 142 27.22 -34.15 -8.43
CA THR A 142 27.95 -34.09 -9.71
C THR A 142 27.28 -33.18 -10.72
N ARG A 143 25.96 -33.28 -10.87
CA ARG A 143 25.20 -32.43 -11.80
C ARG A 143 25.12 -30.98 -11.31
N ALA A 144 25.05 -30.77 -9.98
CA ALA A 144 25.15 -29.44 -9.40
C ALA A 144 26.51 -28.79 -9.72
N ARG A 145 27.63 -29.51 -9.50
CA ARG A 145 28.98 -29.01 -9.79
C ARG A 145 29.21 -28.73 -11.28
N ASN A 146 28.68 -29.56 -12.16
CA ASN A 146 28.73 -29.30 -13.61
C ASN A 146 27.90 -28.07 -14.02
N ARG A 147 26.72 -27.85 -13.43
CA ARG A 147 25.94 -26.62 -13.65
C ARG A 147 26.69 -25.38 -13.19
N ARG A 148 27.36 -25.42 -12.03
CA ARG A 148 28.22 -24.32 -11.55
C ARG A 148 29.34 -24.01 -12.53
N ARG A 149 30.03 -25.06 -13.02
CA ARG A 149 31.09 -24.92 -14.03
C ARG A 149 30.56 -24.32 -15.33
N MET A 150 29.42 -24.80 -15.83
CA MET A 150 28.82 -24.29 -17.07
C MET A 150 28.30 -22.85 -16.94
N ARG A 151 27.71 -22.46 -15.80
CA ARG A 151 27.29 -21.06 -15.56
C ARG A 151 28.50 -20.13 -15.54
N MET A 152 29.55 -20.47 -14.78
CA MET A 152 30.81 -19.72 -14.80
C MET A 152 31.42 -19.65 -16.21
N GLU A 153 31.39 -20.76 -16.96
CA GLU A 153 31.92 -20.81 -18.33
C GLU A 153 31.07 -19.99 -19.32
N ASN A 154 29.75 -19.96 -19.17
CA ASN A 154 28.86 -19.14 -20.00
C ASN A 154 28.99 -17.64 -19.66
N GLU A 155 29.11 -17.32 -18.37
CA GLU A 155 29.31 -15.96 -17.90
C GLU A 155 30.68 -15.42 -18.30
N THR A 156 31.72 -16.26 -18.32
CA THR A 156 33.05 -15.91 -18.86
C THR A 156 33.10 -15.87 -20.38
N ARG A 157 32.33 -16.71 -21.10
CA ARG A 157 32.19 -16.65 -22.57
C ARG A 157 31.43 -15.41 -23.04
N ASN A 158 30.44 -14.96 -22.29
CA ASN A 158 29.75 -13.69 -22.54
C ASN A 158 30.57 -12.46 -22.10
N ARG A 159 31.73 -12.68 -21.47
CA ARG A 159 32.69 -11.64 -21.12
C ARG A 159 33.87 -11.74 -22.08
N ASP A 160 33.67 -11.31 -23.32
CA ASP A 160 34.73 -11.26 -24.32
C ASP A 160 35.90 -10.40 -23.80
N PRO A 161 37.11 -10.97 -23.57
CA PRO A 161 38.25 -10.22 -23.08
C PRO A 161 38.83 -9.22 -24.10
N HIS A 162 38.36 -9.24 -25.35
CA HIS A 162 38.83 -8.38 -26.44
C HIS A 162 37.84 -7.32 -26.94
N ASP A 163 36.64 -7.21 -26.36
CA ASP A 163 35.71 -6.14 -26.73
C ASP A 163 36.01 -4.83 -25.98
N PHE A 164 37.02 -4.09 -26.46
CA PHE A 164 37.26 -2.69 -26.08
C PHE A 164 36.27 -1.71 -26.76
N SER A 165 35.16 -2.18 -27.32
CA SER A 165 34.14 -1.35 -27.96
C SER A 165 32.77 -1.44 -27.27
N ASP A 166 32.72 -1.21 -25.95
CA ASP A 166 31.46 -0.99 -25.22
C ASP A 166 30.79 0.37 -25.56
N GLU A 167 30.87 0.79 -26.82
CA GLU A 167 30.25 1.99 -27.34
C GLU A 167 28.71 1.88 -27.24
N ALA A 168 28.14 0.69 -27.44
CA ALA A 168 26.71 0.46 -27.31
C ALA A 168 26.22 0.49 -25.84
N GLY A 169 26.97 -0.10 -24.90
CA GLY A 169 26.62 -0.08 -23.48
C GLY A 169 26.89 1.26 -22.81
N ARG A 170 27.93 1.99 -23.25
CA ARG A 170 28.17 3.40 -22.88
C ARG A 170 27.06 4.31 -23.40
N ARG A 171 26.66 4.18 -24.67
CA ARG A 171 25.54 4.96 -25.25
C ARG A 171 24.22 4.71 -24.54
N ARG A 172 23.90 3.45 -24.16
CA ARG A 172 22.70 3.15 -23.37
C ARG A 172 22.74 3.78 -21.98
N ARG A 173 23.86 3.65 -21.25
CA ARG A 173 24.02 4.27 -19.91
C ARG A 173 24.00 5.80 -20.00
N GLN A 174 24.60 6.37 -21.04
CA GLN A 174 24.58 7.80 -21.31
C GLN A 174 23.15 8.28 -21.58
N GLN A 175 22.41 7.63 -22.50
CA GLN A 175 21.00 7.96 -22.78
C GLN A 175 20.10 7.83 -21.54
N GLN A 176 20.35 6.84 -20.68
CA GLN A 176 19.58 6.65 -19.45
C GLN A 176 19.88 7.75 -18.42
N ARG A 177 21.15 8.15 -18.27
CA ARG A 177 21.52 9.30 -17.41
C ARG A 177 21.00 10.61 -17.96
N ASP A 178 21.09 10.83 -19.27
CA ASP A 178 20.63 12.05 -19.93
C ASP A 178 19.10 12.21 -19.79
N ARG A 179 18.34 11.11 -19.90
CA ARG A 179 16.90 11.10 -19.59
C ARG A 179 16.59 11.46 -18.15
N MET A 180 17.26 10.82 -17.18
CA MET A 180 17.04 11.14 -15.76
C MET A 180 17.38 12.62 -15.47
N THR A 181 18.47 13.15 -16.05
CA THR A 181 18.81 14.58 -15.87
C THR A 181 17.86 15.54 -16.59
N ALA A 182 17.18 15.09 -17.65
CA ALA A 182 16.16 15.89 -18.32
C ALA A 182 14.86 15.93 -17.50
N GLU A 183 14.43 14.77 -16.98
CA GLU A 183 13.27 14.65 -16.09
C GLU A 183 13.48 15.45 -14.78
N ASP A 184 14.68 15.42 -14.19
CA ASP A 184 15.03 16.21 -13.00
C ASP A 184 14.98 17.73 -13.28
N ARG A 185 15.46 18.19 -14.45
CA ARG A 185 15.38 19.61 -14.84
C ARG A 185 13.96 20.06 -15.13
N GLU A 186 13.16 19.21 -15.75
CA GLU A 186 11.75 19.48 -16.01
C GLU A 186 10.96 19.55 -14.69
N LEU A 187 11.26 18.65 -13.74
CA LEU A 187 10.69 18.68 -12.40
C LEU A 187 11.10 19.95 -11.63
N GLU A 188 12.37 20.36 -11.71
CA GLU A 188 12.86 21.58 -11.07
C GLU A 188 12.22 22.84 -11.67
N GLN A 189 12.04 22.89 -12.99
CA GLN A 189 11.31 23.96 -13.68
C GLN A 189 9.84 23.99 -13.28
N ALA A 190 9.16 22.84 -13.22
CA ALA A 190 7.77 22.77 -12.79
C ALA A 190 7.58 23.21 -11.33
N ILE A 191 8.51 22.87 -10.43
CA ILE A 191 8.49 23.32 -9.04
C ILE A 191 8.75 24.84 -8.96
N ALA A 192 9.68 25.37 -9.74
CA ALA A 192 9.96 26.81 -9.79
C ALA A 192 8.78 27.59 -10.37
N GLU A 193 8.13 27.09 -11.42
CA GLU A 193 6.95 27.69 -12.02
C GLU A 193 5.75 27.64 -11.09
N SER A 194 5.52 26.49 -10.42
CA SER A 194 4.47 26.35 -9.42
C SER A 194 4.69 27.29 -8.23
N ARG A 195 5.94 27.49 -7.80
CA ARG A 195 6.30 28.47 -6.77
C ARG A 195 6.05 29.91 -7.23
N ARG A 196 6.45 30.26 -8.45
CA ARG A 196 6.28 31.61 -9.00
C ARG A 196 4.80 31.95 -9.16
N MET A 197 4.00 31.00 -9.63
CA MET A 197 2.56 31.17 -9.82
C MET A 197 1.84 31.34 -8.47
N ALA A 198 2.24 30.56 -7.46
CA ALA A 198 1.71 30.69 -6.11
C ALA A 198 2.04 32.05 -5.48
N GLU A 199 3.27 32.55 -5.68
CA GLU A 199 3.69 33.85 -5.16
C GLU A 199 2.97 35.02 -5.87
N GLU A 200 2.74 34.91 -7.18
CA GLU A 200 1.97 35.92 -7.94
C GLU A 200 0.48 35.94 -7.52
N GLU A 201 -0.11 34.77 -7.27
CA GLU A 201 -1.47 34.65 -6.74
C GLU A 201 -1.58 35.23 -5.33
N GLU A 202 -0.60 34.96 -4.46
CA GLU A 202 -0.55 35.53 -3.11
C GLU A 202 -0.35 37.05 -3.14
N ALA A 203 0.51 37.56 -4.03
CA ALA A 203 0.71 38.99 -4.23
C ALA A 203 -0.54 39.68 -4.78
N ARG A 204 -1.25 39.06 -5.73
CA ARG A 204 -2.54 39.57 -6.22
C ARG A 204 -3.58 39.57 -5.11
N ARG A 205 -3.64 38.52 -4.28
CA ARG A 205 -4.54 38.46 -3.13
C ARG A 205 -4.20 39.52 -2.08
N ARG A 206 -2.91 39.81 -1.87
CA ARG A 206 -2.45 40.85 -0.96
C ARG A 206 -2.73 42.26 -1.47
N ARG A 207 -2.56 42.52 -2.78
CA ARG A 207 -2.93 43.80 -3.40
C ARG A 207 -4.44 44.03 -3.33
N ALA A 208 -5.26 43.02 -3.63
CA ALA A 208 -6.71 43.13 -3.46
C ALA A 208 -7.11 43.45 -2.00
N ALA A 209 -6.42 42.85 -1.01
CA ALA A 209 -6.65 43.17 0.40
C ALA A 209 -6.19 44.58 0.80
N GLN A 210 -5.13 45.11 0.16
CA GLN A 210 -4.68 46.49 0.37
C GLN A 210 -5.60 47.50 -0.32
N ASP A 211 -6.06 47.23 -1.54
CA ASP A 211 -7.01 48.07 -2.27
C ASP A 211 -8.34 48.20 -1.50
N ASP A 212 -8.83 47.11 -0.87
CA ASP A 212 -10.00 47.17 0.01
C ASP A 212 -9.75 48.06 1.24
N SER A 213 -8.56 48.01 1.84
CA SER A 213 -8.18 48.84 2.99
C SER A 213 -8.03 50.33 2.60
N ASP A 214 -7.45 50.60 1.43
CA ASP A 214 -7.23 51.96 0.93
C ASP A 214 -8.55 52.59 0.44
N LEU A 215 -9.43 51.81 -0.18
CA LEU A 215 -10.79 52.23 -0.54
C LEU A 215 -11.60 52.62 0.70
N GLN A 216 -11.48 51.82 1.78
CA GLN A 216 -12.16 52.11 3.03
C GLN A 216 -11.66 53.41 3.68
N ARG A 217 -10.34 53.65 3.64
CA ARG A 217 -9.76 54.91 4.12
C ARG A 217 -10.16 56.11 3.26
N ALA A 218 -10.18 55.98 1.95
CA ALA A 218 -10.59 57.04 1.03
C ALA A 218 -12.07 57.43 1.21
N LEU A 219 -12.95 56.46 1.46
CA LEU A 219 -14.36 56.71 1.80
C LEU A 219 -14.52 57.49 3.11
N GLU A 220 -13.69 57.20 4.10
CA GLU A 220 -13.69 57.89 5.39
C GLU A 220 -13.17 59.33 5.25
N GLU A 221 -12.05 59.54 4.56
CA GLU A 221 -11.48 60.86 4.25
C GLU A 221 -12.49 61.71 3.46
N SER A 222 -13.15 61.15 2.44
CA SER A 222 -14.17 61.86 1.65
C SER A 222 -15.39 62.26 2.49
N ARG A 223 -15.81 61.42 3.45
CA ARG A 223 -16.92 61.73 4.36
C ARG A 223 -16.58 62.85 5.32
N GLU A 224 -15.32 62.92 5.77
CA GLU A 224 -14.84 63.97 6.65
C GLU A 224 -14.62 65.30 5.92
N GLU A 225 -14.11 65.25 4.68
CA GLU A 225 -13.93 66.42 3.82
C GLU A 225 -15.27 67.01 3.38
N GLU A 226 -16.28 66.19 3.08
CA GLU A 226 -17.64 66.66 2.81
C GLU A 226 -18.28 67.30 4.06
N ARG A 227 -17.96 66.79 5.26
CA ARG A 227 -18.41 67.38 6.53
C ARG A 227 -17.81 68.76 6.75
N LYS A 228 -16.51 68.92 6.46
CA LYS A 228 -15.81 70.22 6.48
C LYS A 228 -16.27 71.15 5.35
N ARG A 229 -16.57 70.61 4.16
CA ARG A 229 -17.05 71.39 3.02
C ARG A 229 -18.45 71.93 3.27
N LYS A 230 -19.33 71.17 3.93
CA LYS A 230 -20.64 71.66 4.40
C LYS A 230 -20.49 72.71 5.51
N GLU A 231 -19.44 72.62 6.33
CA GLU A 231 -19.06 73.70 7.26
C GLU A 231 -18.46 74.94 6.55
N SER A 232 -17.83 74.80 5.38
CA SER A 232 -17.21 75.91 4.63
C SER A 232 -18.09 76.54 3.55
N GLU A 233 -19.03 75.79 2.94
CA GLU A 233 -19.99 76.28 1.92
C GLU A 233 -21.07 77.21 2.50
N THR A 234 -21.07 77.45 3.81
CA THR A 234 -21.82 78.56 4.41
C THR A 234 -21.12 79.93 4.27
N LEU A 235 -19.99 80.03 3.54
CA LEU A 235 -19.17 81.25 3.45
C LEU A 235 -18.71 81.58 2.00
N ILE A 236 -19.60 82.19 1.19
CA ILE A 236 -19.32 83.22 0.15
C ILE A 236 -18.78 82.77 -1.26
N ASP A 237 -19.67 82.83 -2.25
CA ASP A 237 -19.86 83.80 -3.37
C ASP A 237 -18.74 84.31 -4.33
N LEU A 238 -19.10 84.24 -5.64
CA LEU A 238 -18.91 85.16 -6.80
C LEU A 238 -17.58 85.34 -7.60
N ASP A 239 -17.71 85.04 -8.92
CA ASP A 239 -17.26 85.74 -10.15
C ASP A 239 -15.80 86.17 -10.41
N LYS A 240 -15.22 85.67 -11.51
CA LYS A 240 -14.72 86.51 -12.64
C LYS A 240 -14.24 85.74 -13.89
N ASP A 241 -14.63 86.28 -15.03
CA ASP A 241 -14.40 85.87 -16.43
C ASP A 241 -12.96 85.99 -16.95
N GLU A 242 -12.58 85.12 -17.91
CA GLU A 242 -11.92 85.50 -19.18
C GLU A 242 -11.91 84.33 -20.20
N THR A 243 -12.17 84.62 -21.47
CA THR A 243 -12.01 83.77 -22.68
C THR A 243 -11.22 84.58 -23.73
N PRO A 244 -10.82 84.10 -24.93
CA PRO A 244 -10.82 82.74 -25.50
C PRO A 244 -9.49 82.38 -26.21
N SER A 245 -9.26 81.10 -26.53
CA SER A 245 -8.46 80.70 -27.71
C SER A 245 -8.76 79.26 -28.12
N THR A 246 -9.16 79.13 -29.38
CA THR A 246 -9.62 77.92 -30.07
C THR A 246 -8.45 77.14 -30.66
N LEU A 247 -8.33 75.85 -30.31
CA LEU A 247 -7.55 74.86 -31.06
C LEU A 247 -8.32 73.53 -31.02
N GLN A 248 -8.95 73.18 -32.14
CA GLN A 248 -9.58 71.88 -32.37
C GLN A 248 -8.52 70.80 -32.61
N PRO A 249 -8.66 69.59 -32.03
CA PRO A 249 -7.81 68.46 -32.37
C PRO A 249 -8.23 67.85 -33.71
N GLN A 250 -7.27 67.69 -34.62
CA GLN A 250 -7.41 66.93 -35.86
C GLN A 250 -7.34 65.43 -35.55
N TYR A 251 -8.41 64.73 -35.88
CA TYR A 251 -8.51 63.27 -35.87
C TYR A 251 -7.73 62.74 -37.07
N THR A 252 -6.70 61.92 -36.85
CA THR A 252 -6.16 61.04 -37.89
C THR A 252 -6.32 59.59 -37.46
N SER A 253 -7.12 58.89 -38.25
CA SER A 253 -7.60 57.52 -38.06
C SER A 253 -6.48 56.50 -38.19
N PHE A 254 -6.29 55.68 -37.16
CA PHE A 254 -5.54 54.43 -37.26
C PHE A 254 -6.43 53.34 -37.89
N ILE A 255 -5.83 52.56 -38.77
CA ILE A 255 -6.47 51.57 -39.65
C ILE A 255 -7.10 50.43 -38.82
N PRO A 256 -8.38 50.06 -39.02
CA PRO A 256 -8.96 48.90 -38.37
C PRO A 256 -8.44 47.63 -39.04
N PHE A 257 -7.80 46.76 -38.28
CA PHE A 257 -7.56 45.38 -38.68
C PHE A 257 -8.92 44.67 -38.73
N GLN A 258 -9.28 44.14 -39.90
CA GLN A 258 -10.56 43.46 -40.11
C GLN A 258 -10.64 42.17 -39.26
N PRO A 259 -11.82 41.87 -38.70
CA PRO A 259 -12.05 40.61 -38.01
C PRO A 259 -12.17 39.50 -39.05
N THR A 260 -11.42 38.42 -38.84
CA THR A 260 -11.66 37.16 -39.54
C THR A 260 -13.08 36.69 -39.25
N GLY A 261 -13.83 36.51 -40.35
CA GLY A 261 -15.19 35.99 -40.50
C GLY A 261 -15.87 35.36 -39.29
N PHE A 262 -17.02 35.93 -38.94
CA PHE A 262 -18.05 35.33 -38.11
C PHE A 262 -18.52 34.02 -38.75
N ASN A 263 -18.16 32.89 -38.13
CA ASN A 263 -18.54 31.55 -38.58
C ASN A 263 -19.41 30.89 -37.48
N PRO A 264 -20.75 30.91 -37.60
CA PRO A 264 -21.68 30.43 -36.55
C PRO A 264 -21.43 28.97 -36.14
N PHE A 265 -20.90 28.17 -37.07
CA PHE A 265 -20.57 26.76 -36.85
C PHE A 265 -19.38 26.58 -35.89
N PHE A 266 -18.40 27.48 -35.92
CA PHE A 266 -17.24 27.42 -35.01
C PHE A 266 -17.61 27.84 -33.59
N GLN A 267 -18.49 28.84 -33.45
CA GLN A 267 -19.03 29.24 -32.13
C GLN A 267 -19.91 28.13 -31.53
N ALA A 268 -20.74 27.46 -32.35
CA ALA A 268 -21.53 26.31 -31.92
C ALA A 268 -20.66 25.11 -31.51
N GLN A 269 -19.53 24.88 -32.19
CA GLN A 269 -18.58 23.82 -31.84
C GLN A 269 -17.88 24.10 -30.50
N MET A 270 -17.45 25.35 -30.25
CA MET A 270 -16.88 25.73 -28.95
C MET A 270 -17.89 25.57 -27.81
N GLN A 271 -19.13 26.02 -28.02
CA GLN A 271 -20.18 25.92 -27.00
C GLN A 271 -20.53 24.44 -26.69
N GLN A 272 -20.51 23.57 -27.69
CA GLN A 272 -20.68 22.12 -27.50
C GLN A 272 -19.51 21.50 -26.71
N GLN A 273 -18.28 21.95 -26.94
CA GLN A 273 -17.10 21.50 -26.21
C GLN A 273 -17.11 21.98 -24.75
N GLU A 274 -17.53 23.23 -24.50
CA GLU A 274 -17.70 23.79 -23.15
C GLU A 274 -18.77 23.05 -22.34
N MET A 275 -19.90 22.69 -22.98
CA MET A 275 -20.97 21.93 -22.34
C MET A 275 -20.51 20.52 -21.96
N MET A 276 -19.71 19.87 -22.81
CA MET A 276 -19.12 18.56 -22.51
C MET A 276 -18.14 18.65 -21.35
N GLN A 277 -17.31 19.69 -21.32
CA GLN A 277 -16.34 19.90 -20.24
C GLN A 277 -17.04 20.17 -18.90
N GLN A 278 -18.12 20.97 -18.89
CA GLN A 278 -18.94 21.16 -17.69
C GLN A 278 -19.60 19.87 -17.21
N GLN A 279 -20.11 19.03 -18.10
CA GLN A 279 -20.72 17.75 -17.72
C GLN A 279 -19.67 16.80 -17.11
N TYR A 280 -18.46 16.79 -17.65
CA TYR A 280 -17.35 16.00 -17.10
C TYR A 280 -16.95 16.48 -15.69
N MET A 281 -16.88 17.80 -15.51
CA MET A 281 -16.56 18.42 -14.22
C MET A 281 -17.64 18.10 -13.17
N GLN A 282 -18.92 18.19 -13.54
CA GLN A 282 -20.04 17.84 -12.68
C GLN A 282 -20.00 16.35 -12.27
N GLN A 283 -19.65 15.46 -13.19
CA GLN A 283 -19.50 14.03 -12.88
C GLN A 283 -18.35 13.77 -11.91
N GLN A 284 -17.23 14.49 -12.06
CA GLN A 284 -16.08 14.39 -11.17
C GLN A 284 -16.41 14.90 -9.76
N GLU A 285 -17.15 16.01 -9.63
CA GLU A 285 -17.61 16.52 -8.34
C GLU A 285 -18.59 15.56 -7.65
N TYR A 286 -19.48 14.94 -8.41
CA TYR A 286 -20.40 13.92 -7.86
C TYR A 286 -19.63 12.72 -7.29
N GLN A 287 -18.61 12.23 -8.01
CA GLN A 287 -17.74 11.16 -7.49
C GLN A 287 -16.96 11.61 -6.24
N ARG A 288 -16.44 12.85 -6.23
CA ARG A 288 -15.74 13.42 -5.07
C ARG A 288 -16.65 13.49 -3.83
N GLN A 289 -17.90 13.90 -4.02
CA GLN A 289 -18.88 13.99 -2.95
C GLN A 289 -19.25 12.60 -2.40
N LEU A 290 -19.39 11.60 -3.28
CA LEU A 290 -19.63 10.21 -2.88
C LEU A 290 -18.45 9.62 -2.09
N ALA A 291 -17.22 9.93 -2.49
CA ALA A 291 -16.01 9.49 -1.80
C ALA A 291 -15.90 10.11 -0.39
N LEU A 292 -16.22 11.41 -0.25
CA LEU A 292 -16.27 12.09 1.05
C LEU A 292 -17.35 11.49 1.96
N GLN A 293 -18.52 11.15 1.42
CA GLN A 293 -19.58 10.52 2.20
C GLN A 293 -19.17 9.12 2.68
N GLN A 294 -18.48 8.34 1.85
CA GLN A 294 -17.94 7.03 2.23
C GLN A 294 -16.85 7.16 3.31
N ALA A 295 -15.96 8.14 3.18
CA ALA A 295 -14.92 8.41 4.17
C ALA A 295 -15.53 8.84 5.53
N ALA A 296 -16.57 9.67 5.51
CA ALA A 296 -17.28 10.07 6.72
C ALA A 296 -17.97 8.88 7.42
N GLN A 297 -18.60 7.97 6.66
CA GLN A 297 -19.18 6.75 7.23
C GLN A 297 -18.11 5.84 7.85
N GLN A 298 -16.95 5.66 7.21
CA GLN A 298 -15.85 4.90 7.80
C GLN A 298 -15.35 5.53 9.09
N TYR A 299 -15.22 6.86 9.13
CA TYR A 299 -14.78 7.59 10.32
C TYR A 299 -15.78 7.44 11.47
N GLN A 300 -17.09 7.48 11.18
CA GLN A 300 -18.13 7.28 12.17
C GLN A 300 -18.16 5.83 12.70
N TYR A 301 -17.90 4.84 11.85
CA TYR A 301 -17.78 3.44 12.26
C TYR A 301 -16.57 3.20 13.18
N LEU A 302 -15.45 3.87 12.91
CA LEU A 302 -14.24 3.79 13.73
C LEU A 302 -14.45 4.42 15.11
N MET A 303 -15.13 5.57 15.18
CA MET A 303 -15.52 6.22 16.43
C MET A 303 -16.47 5.37 17.28
N ALA A 304 -17.46 4.72 16.66
CA ALA A 304 -18.39 3.83 17.35
C ALA A 304 -17.69 2.60 17.96
N GLN A 305 -16.67 2.05 17.28
CA GLN A 305 -15.89 0.92 17.80
C GLN A 305 -15.04 1.32 19.02
N GLN A 306 -14.48 2.54 19.05
CA GLN A 306 -13.70 3.02 20.19
C GLN A 306 -14.56 3.23 21.45
N GLN A 307 -15.81 3.69 21.30
CA GLN A 307 -16.70 3.90 22.44
C GLN A 307 -17.18 2.60 23.09
N GLN A 308 -17.19 1.47 22.36
CA GLN A 308 -17.60 0.17 22.89
C GLN A 308 -16.49 -0.53 23.71
N GLN A 309 -15.24 -0.05 23.66
CA GLN A 309 -14.13 -0.57 24.47
C GLN A 309 -13.91 0.20 25.79
N ALA A 310 -14.63 1.30 26.04
CA ALA A 310 -14.47 2.14 27.23
C ALA A 310 -15.35 1.73 28.44
N MET A 311 -16.14 0.66 28.35
CA MET A 311 -16.99 0.17 29.46
C MET A 311 -16.55 -1.19 30.02
N MET A 312 -15.26 -1.39 30.26
CA MET A 312 -14.79 -2.46 31.15
C MET A 312 -13.71 -1.93 32.10
N PRO A 313 -13.95 -1.90 33.42
CA PRO A 313 -12.91 -1.53 34.39
C PRO A 313 -11.85 -2.64 34.44
N GLN A 314 -10.62 -2.31 34.08
CA GLN A 314 -9.44 -3.16 34.28
C GLN A 314 -8.87 -2.91 35.69
N PRO A 315 -8.66 -3.93 36.53
CA PRO A 315 -7.97 -3.77 37.80
C PRO A 315 -6.47 -3.51 37.55
N THR A 316 -5.95 -2.40 38.06
CA THR A 316 -4.51 -2.13 38.07
C THR A 316 -3.84 -3.00 39.14
N SER A 317 -3.14 -4.05 38.71
CA SER A 317 -2.13 -4.72 39.54
C SER A 317 -0.76 -4.49 38.91
N PHE A 318 -0.07 -3.45 39.39
CA PHE A 318 1.33 -3.22 39.10
C PHE A 318 2.17 -4.23 39.89
N GLY A 319 2.65 -5.28 39.21
CA GLY A 319 3.68 -6.18 39.72
C GLY A 319 5.06 -5.63 39.44
N SER A 320 5.76 -5.19 40.49
CA SER A 320 7.15 -4.72 40.45
C SER A 320 8.10 -5.86 40.10
N ASN A 321 8.83 -5.70 38.99
CA ASN A 321 9.96 -6.55 38.62
C ASN A 321 11.16 -6.20 39.50
N ASN A 322 11.50 -7.06 40.48
CA ASN A 322 12.74 -6.91 41.27
C ASN A 322 13.51 -8.26 41.32
N PRO A 323 14.71 -8.36 40.72
CA PRO A 323 15.37 -9.63 40.44
C PRO A 323 16.30 -10.14 41.57
N TRP A 324 16.15 -9.66 42.81
CA TRP A 324 17.14 -9.87 43.89
C TRP A 324 16.60 -10.51 45.19
N LEU A 325 15.50 -11.25 45.16
CA LEU A 325 15.02 -11.96 46.36
C LEU A 325 15.02 -13.48 46.18
N SER A 326 16.06 -14.11 46.74
CA SER A 326 16.16 -15.55 46.95
C SER A 326 15.38 -15.98 48.21
N GLN A 327 14.61 -17.06 48.05
CA GLN A 327 14.35 -18.11 49.04
C GLN A 327 13.60 -17.74 50.35
N SER A 328 12.39 -18.29 50.53
CA SER A 328 12.03 -19.18 51.66
C SER A 328 10.52 -19.42 51.78
N SER A 329 10.17 -20.71 51.69
CA SER A 329 9.19 -21.50 52.45
C SER A 329 8.03 -20.86 53.27
N MET A 330 6.88 -21.57 53.19
CA MET A 330 5.90 -21.92 54.25
C MET A 330 4.48 -21.31 54.19
N ALA A 331 3.52 -22.21 53.93
CA ALA A 331 2.31 -22.56 54.71
C ALA A 331 1.21 -21.52 55.09
N ALA A 332 -0.03 -21.97 54.80
CA ALA A 332 -1.24 -22.01 55.65
C ALA A 332 -2.30 -20.87 55.67
N SER A 333 -3.56 -21.32 55.49
CA SER A 333 -4.85 -20.87 56.09
C SER A 333 -5.38 -19.45 55.75
N SER A 334 -6.68 -19.13 55.65
CA SER A 334 -7.92 -19.63 56.28
C SER A 334 -9.17 -19.13 55.53
N VAL A 335 -10.29 -19.87 55.63
CA VAL A 335 -11.68 -19.47 55.26
C VAL A 335 -12.32 -18.65 56.40
N PRO A 336 -13.45 -17.94 56.18
CA PRO A 336 -14.71 -18.44 56.76
C PRO A 336 -15.99 -18.25 55.90
N THR A 337 -16.98 -19.11 56.15
CA THR A 337 -18.40 -19.08 55.69
C THR A 337 -19.31 -18.37 56.72
N PRO A 338 -20.57 -18.02 56.40
CA PRO A 338 -21.75 -18.87 56.73
C PRO A 338 -22.86 -18.78 55.64
N SER A 339 -23.99 -19.51 55.55
CA SER A 339 -24.88 -20.27 56.46
C SER A 339 -25.89 -21.11 55.62
N ALA A 340 -26.38 -22.22 56.16
CA ALA A 340 -27.28 -23.26 55.56
C ALA A 340 -28.74 -23.16 56.09
N PRO A 341 -29.62 -24.21 56.15
CA PRO A 341 -30.16 -25.28 55.25
C PRO A 341 -31.74 -25.27 55.31
N PRO A 342 -32.60 -26.35 55.25
CA PRO A 342 -32.51 -27.83 54.97
C PRO A 342 -33.52 -28.36 53.89
N SER A 343 -33.47 -29.53 53.22
CA SER A 343 -33.19 -30.98 53.45
C SER A 343 -34.43 -31.86 53.75
N THR A 344 -34.67 -32.91 52.93
CA THR A 344 -35.22 -34.25 53.26
C THR A 344 -34.79 -35.25 52.16
N ASN A 345 -33.87 -36.22 52.38
CA ASN A 345 -33.99 -37.60 52.93
C ASN A 345 -35.05 -38.50 52.26
N ALA A 346 -34.92 -39.81 51.96
CA ALA A 346 -33.82 -40.79 51.80
C ALA A 346 -34.42 -42.20 51.47
N SER A 347 -33.57 -43.13 50.99
CA SER A 347 -33.64 -44.63 51.14
C SER A 347 -34.51 -45.41 50.12
N SER A 348 -34.23 -46.63 49.62
CA SER A 348 -33.35 -47.75 50.04
C SER A 348 -33.14 -48.78 48.87
N GLN A 349 -31.90 -49.24 48.66
CA GLN A 349 -31.36 -50.62 48.40
C GLN A 349 -32.07 -51.76 47.59
N PRO A 350 -31.34 -52.85 47.20
CA PRO A 350 -31.35 -53.48 45.86
C PRO A 350 -31.89 -54.93 45.80
N THR A 351 -31.98 -55.53 44.60
CA THR A 351 -32.06 -57.00 44.41
C THR A 351 -31.42 -57.50 43.10
N ASP A 352 -30.92 -58.73 43.21
CA ASP A 352 -30.17 -59.60 42.29
C ASP A 352 -30.72 -59.90 40.88
N THR A 353 -29.75 -60.20 40.01
CA THR A 353 -29.58 -61.15 38.85
C THR A 353 -30.57 -62.33 38.63
N PRO A 354 -30.49 -63.15 37.55
CA PRO A 354 -29.81 -63.04 36.22
C PRO A 354 -30.60 -63.60 34.99
N ASP A 355 -29.95 -63.53 33.81
CA ASP A 355 -29.78 -64.62 32.81
C ASP A 355 -30.64 -64.71 31.52
N GLN A 356 -29.92 -65.14 30.49
CA GLN A 356 -30.29 -65.84 29.23
C GLN A 356 -30.71 -65.06 27.96
N SER A 357 -29.71 -64.88 27.10
CA SER A 357 -29.61 -65.46 25.74
C SER A 357 -30.87 -65.65 24.89
N ARG A 358 -30.89 -65.08 23.67
CA ARG A 358 -30.78 -65.81 22.37
C ARG A 358 -31.06 -64.89 21.18
N TRP A 359 -30.23 -65.05 20.16
CA TRP A 359 -30.52 -65.05 18.72
C TRP A 359 -32.01 -64.93 18.31
N THR A 360 -32.36 -63.91 17.54
CA THR A 360 -32.54 -63.94 16.07
C THR A 360 -32.76 -62.53 15.54
#